data_AF-A0A2S7J8N2-F1
#
_entry.id   AF-A0A2S7J8N2-F1
#
_cell.length_a   1.000
_cell.length_b   1.000
_cell.length_c   1.000
_cell.angle_alpha   90.00
_cell.angle_beta   90.00
_cell.angle_gamma   90.00
#
_symmetry.space_group_name_H-M   'P 1'
#
loop_
_entity.id
_entity.type
_entity.pdbx_description
1 polymer ?
#
loop_
_entity_poly.entity_id
_entity_poly.type
_entity_poly.pdbx_seq_one_letter_code
_entity_poly.pdbx_strand_id
1 'polypeptide(L)'
;MPHGNRMLPLALVLAFVSPGALATPVCRWVDASGQTHVADTVPSAYQAGASCTDSDQFELTPAQQRDAERRTADEQFRARNLGVLPPAGAASGLPRAPRSAKRPTDAITDATDCPTWWRIYDESSACFGPFRTTQGGIKPEAFDQCNEVASPELKCGPRRN
;
A
#
# COMPACT_ATOMS: atom_id res chain seq x y z
N MET A 1 53.86 -22.91 -34.89
CA MET A 1 53.53 -22.61 -33.47
C MET A 1 54.09 -21.25 -33.15
N PRO A 2 53.42 -20.32 -32.44
CA PRO A 2 51.99 -20.09 -32.18
C PRO A 2 51.53 -18.73 -32.79
N HIS A 3 50.23 -18.49 -33.00
CA HIS A 3 49.66 -17.14 -32.84
C HIS A 3 48.20 -17.29 -32.42
N GLY A 4 47.96 -17.05 -31.14
CA GLY A 4 46.64 -17.09 -30.54
C GLY A 4 45.84 -15.87 -30.94
N ASN A 5 44.70 -16.08 -31.59
CA ASN A 5 43.68 -15.05 -31.75
C ASN A 5 42.96 -14.86 -30.41
N ARG A 6 43.34 -13.80 -29.70
CA ARG A 6 42.54 -13.24 -28.62
C ARG A 6 41.38 -12.47 -29.25
N MET A 7 40.20 -13.07 -29.32
CA MET A 7 38.96 -12.33 -29.58
C MET A 7 38.57 -11.60 -28.29
N LEU A 8 38.65 -10.28 -28.34
CA LEU A 8 38.15 -9.35 -27.32
C LEU A 8 36.62 -9.23 -27.50
N PRO A 9 35.76 -9.61 -26.54
CA PRO A 9 34.34 -9.32 -26.65
C PRO A 9 34.10 -7.84 -26.34
N LEU A 10 33.73 -7.08 -27.37
CA LEU A 10 33.26 -5.69 -27.25
C LEU A 10 31.93 -5.70 -26.50
N ALA A 11 31.96 -5.38 -25.21
CA ALA A 11 30.76 -5.22 -24.39
C ALA A 11 30.03 -3.93 -24.81
N LEU A 12 28.94 -4.10 -25.57
CA LEU A 12 28.02 -3.03 -25.94
C LEU A 12 27.19 -2.67 -24.70
N VAL A 13 27.53 -1.57 -24.04
CA VAL A 13 26.74 -1.00 -22.92
C VAL A 13 25.47 -0.37 -23.51
N LEU A 14 24.34 -1.08 -23.43
CA LEU A 14 23.01 -0.49 -23.66
C LEU A 14 22.69 0.45 -22.49
N ALA A 15 22.86 1.75 -22.72
CA ALA A 15 22.30 2.79 -21.84
C ALA A 15 20.77 2.76 -21.97
N PHE A 16 20.09 2.20 -20.97
CA PHE A 16 18.64 2.33 -20.81
C PHE A 16 18.30 3.79 -20.49
N VAL A 17 18.05 4.59 -21.53
CA VAL A 17 17.36 5.88 -21.38
C VAL A 17 15.92 5.56 -21.01
N SER A 18 15.60 5.71 -19.73
CA SER A 18 14.21 5.59 -19.26
C SER A 18 13.47 6.87 -19.68
N PRO A 19 12.43 6.79 -20.54
CA PRO A 19 11.60 7.95 -20.79
C PRO A 19 10.89 8.35 -19.49
N GLY A 20 11.05 9.60 -19.07
CA GLY A 20 10.28 10.17 -17.98
C GLY A 20 8.79 10.10 -18.33
N ALA A 21 7.97 9.58 -17.42
CA ALA A 21 6.53 9.61 -17.58
C ALA A 21 6.08 11.07 -17.52
N LEU A 22 5.65 11.63 -18.66
CA LEU A 22 4.98 12.93 -18.67
C LEU A 22 3.59 12.74 -18.08
N ALA A 23 3.29 13.44 -16.99
CA ALA A 23 1.96 13.46 -16.41
C ALA A 23 0.98 14.09 -17.43
N THR A 24 -0.04 13.33 -17.84
CA THR A 24 -1.07 13.85 -18.73
C THR A 24 -2.11 14.62 -17.92
N PRO A 25 -2.45 15.87 -18.31
CA PRO A 25 -3.38 16.68 -17.55
C PRO A 25 -4.79 16.08 -17.59
N VAL A 26 -5.45 15.99 -16.44
CA VAL A 26 -6.84 15.54 -16.34
C VAL A 26 -7.74 16.73 -16.66
N CYS A 27 -8.54 16.62 -17.73
CA CYS A 27 -9.38 17.70 -18.22
C CYS A 27 -10.87 17.44 -17.97
N ARG A 28 -11.60 18.51 -17.64
CA ARG A 28 -13.05 18.51 -17.47
C ARG A 28 -13.72 19.45 -18.46
N TRP A 29 -14.78 19.01 -19.13
CA TRP A 29 -15.60 19.85 -20.01
C TRP A 29 -17.07 19.46 -19.93
N VAL A 30 -17.94 20.31 -20.48
CA VAL A 30 -19.38 20.04 -20.61
C VAL A 30 -19.70 19.91 -22.09
N ASP A 31 -20.42 18.85 -22.46
CA ASP A 31 -20.83 18.62 -23.84
C ASP A 31 -22.12 19.36 -24.22
N ALA A 32 -22.57 19.20 -25.47
CA ALA A 32 -23.79 19.83 -25.97
C ALA A 32 -25.08 19.39 -25.26
N SER A 33 -25.08 18.23 -24.58
CA SER A 33 -26.21 17.74 -23.79
C SER A 33 -26.22 18.25 -22.34
N GLY A 34 -25.19 19.02 -21.95
CA GLY A 34 -24.99 19.47 -20.57
C GLY A 34 -24.31 18.44 -19.68
N GLN A 35 -23.82 17.32 -20.24
CA GLN A 35 -23.11 16.30 -19.48
C GLN A 35 -21.66 16.72 -19.24
N THR A 36 -21.20 16.60 -17.99
CA THR A 36 -19.79 16.83 -17.64
C THR A 36 -18.98 15.58 -17.88
N HIS A 37 -17.90 15.71 -18.64
CA HIS A 37 -16.93 14.66 -18.92
C HIS A 37 -15.59 14.98 -18.27
N VAL A 38 -14.86 13.94 -17.88
CA VAL A 38 -13.50 14.03 -17.35
C VAL A 38 -12.63 13.00 -18.06
N ALA A 39 -11.55 13.44 -18.69
CA ALA A 39 -10.62 12.56 -19.39
C ALA A 39 -9.26 13.24 -19.62
N ASP A 40 -8.24 12.45 -19.93
CA ASP A 40 -6.90 12.93 -20.28
C ASP A 40 -6.84 13.46 -21.73
N THR A 41 -7.89 13.24 -22.52
CA THR A 41 -8.00 13.71 -23.90
C THR A 41 -9.33 14.41 -24.11
N VAL A 42 -9.26 15.68 -24.50
CA VAL A 42 -10.44 16.49 -24.81
C VAL A 42 -10.68 16.47 -26.33
N PRO A 43 -11.90 16.11 -26.80
CA PRO A 43 -12.25 16.22 -28.21
C PRO A 43 -12.08 17.66 -28.71
N SER A 44 -11.61 17.83 -29.94
CA SER A 44 -11.27 19.15 -30.52
C SER A 44 -12.39 20.18 -30.42
N ALA A 45 -13.64 19.75 -30.57
CA ALA A 45 -14.83 20.60 -30.46
C ALA A 45 -15.01 21.27 -29.08
N TYR A 46 -14.45 20.68 -28.01
CA TYR A 46 -14.63 21.14 -26.63
C TYR A 46 -13.36 21.72 -25.99
N GLN A 47 -12.25 21.79 -26.73
CA GLN A 47 -10.96 22.25 -26.19
C GLN A 47 -11.03 23.67 -25.61
N ALA A 48 -11.73 24.59 -26.29
CA ALA A 48 -11.85 25.98 -25.84
C ALA A 48 -12.66 26.14 -24.53
N GLY A 49 -13.50 25.17 -24.18
CA GLY A 49 -14.33 25.17 -22.96
C GLY A 49 -13.85 24.20 -21.89
N ALA A 50 -12.76 23.47 -22.14
CA ALA A 50 -12.23 22.52 -21.18
C ALA A 50 -11.38 23.20 -20.12
N SER A 51 -11.52 22.74 -18.88
CA SER A 51 -10.67 23.12 -17.76
C SER A 51 -9.77 21.93 -17.42
N CYS A 52 -8.48 22.07 -17.67
CA CYS A 52 -7.48 21.04 -17.38
C CYS A 52 -6.74 21.35 -16.09
N THR A 53 -6.59 20.35 -15.23
CA THR A 53 -5.74 20.45 -14.05
C THR A 53 -4.29 20.24 -14.47
N ASP A 54 -3.47 21.27 -14.25
CA ASP A 54 -2.02 21.16 -14.32
C ASP A 54 -1.51 20.42 -13.08
N SER A 55 -0.83 19.29 -13.27
CA SER A 55 -0.25 18.50 -12.19
C SER A 55 1.11 19.05 -11.73
N ASP A 56 1.82 19.80 -12.57
CA ASP A 56 3.19 20.23 -12.32
C ASP A 56 3.27 21.21 -11.15
N GLN A 57 2.19 21.97 -10.92
CA GLN A 57 2.07 22.87 -9.77
C GLN A 57 2.06 22.15 -8.41
N PHE A 58 1.81 20.84 -8.40
CA PHE A 58 1.80 20.01 -7.19
C PHE A 58 3.05 19.13 -7.05
N GLU A 59 3.93 19.13 -8.07
CA GLU A 59 5.17 18.38 -7.97
C GLU A 59 6.16 19.07 -7.02
N LEU A 60 6.82 18.25 -6.20
CA LEU A 60 7.86 18.74 -5.31
C LEU A 60 9.11 19.06 -6.12
N THR A 61 9.75 20.19 -5.80
CA THR A 61 11.09 20.44 -6.35
C THR A 61 12.07 19.35 -5.91
N PRO A 62 13.14 19.07 -6.69
CA PRO A 62 14.13 18.07 -6.29
C PRO A 62 14.78 18.33 -4.93
N ALA A 63 14.87 19.60 -4.50
CA ALA A 63 15.37 19.97 -3.18
C ALA A 63 14.38 19.56 -2.07
N GLN A 64 13.09 19.87 -2.24
CA GLN A 64 12.03 19.48 -1.30
C GLN A 64 11.91 17.97 -1.15
N GLN A 65 12.03 17.24 -2.27
CA GLN A 65 12.01 15.77 -2.25
C GLN A 65 13.16 15.21 -1.41
N ARG A 66 14.40 15.68 -1.64
CA ARG A 66 15.57 15.26 -0.85
C ARG A 66 15.44 15.58 0.64
N ASP A 67 14.86 16.74 0.98
CA ASP A 67 14.64 17.11 2.38
C ASP A 67 13.55 16.25 3.05
N ALA A 68 12.49 15.89 2.31
CA ALA A 68 11.47 14.94 2.77
C ALA A 68 12.05 13.54 2.99
N GLU A 69 12.88 13.05 2.07
CA GLU A 69 13.59 11.78 2.19
C GLU A 69 14.52 11.78 3.40
N ARG A 70 15.29 12.86 3.62
CA ARG A 70 16.18 12.99 4.77
C ARG A 70 15.42 12.94 6.10
N ARG A 71 14.29 13.64 6.20
CA ARG A 71 13.45 13.61 7.40
C ARG A 71 12.89 12.21 7.65
N THR A 72 12.39 11.56 6.60
CA THR A 72 11.89 10.19 6.69
C THR A 72 12.97 9.22 7.15
N ALA A 73 14.19 9.34 6.63
CA ALA A 73 15.33 8.50 7.02
C ALA A 73 15.73 8.71 8.50
N ASP A 74 15.75 9.96 8.96
CA ASP A 74 16.07 10.29 10.36
C ASP A 74 14.99 9.76 11.32
N GLU A 75 13.71 9.95 10.99
CA GLU A 75 12.59 9.42 11.76
C GLU A 75 12.62 7.89 11.82
N GLN A 76 12.89 7.22 10.70
CA GLN A 76 13.05 5.76 10.66
C GLN A 76 14.23 5.30 11.53
N PHE A 77 15.37 5.98 11.47
CA PHE A 77 16.53 5.66 12.31
C PHE A 77 16.20 5.81 13.79
N ARG A 78 15.57 6.92 14.17
CA ARG A 78 15.13 7.18 15.55
C ARG A 78 14.12 6.13 16.03
N ALA A 79 13.12 5.80 15.23
CA ALA A 79 12.11 4.80 15.56
C ALA A 79 12.71 3.39 15.74
N ARG A 80 13.73 3.02 14.94
CA ARG A 80 14.49 1.77 15.12
C ARG A 80 15.30 1.78 16.41
N ASN A 81 16.00 2.87 16.72
CA ASN A 81 16.79 2.99 17.95
C ASN A 81 15.93 2.97 19.22
N LEU A 82 14.71 3.50 19.14
CA LEU A 82 13.72 3.44 20.23
C LEU A 82 12.96 2.11 20.29
N GLY A 83 13.24 1.16 19.38
CA GLY A 83 12.57 -0.14 19.34
C GLY A 83 11.09 -0.10 18.92
N VAL A 84 10.63 1.01 18.33
CA VAL A 84 9.25 1.20 17.86
C VAL A 84 9.00 0.43 16.56
N LEU A 85 10.01 0.33 15.69
CA LEU A 85 9.97 -0.46 14.46
C LEU A 85 10.82 -1.72 14.62
N PRO A 86 10.31 -2.92 14.29
CA PRO A 86 11.13 -4.12 14.26
C PRO A 86 12.23 -4.00 13.18
N PRO A 87 13.42 -4.57 13.39
CA PRO A 87 14.46 -4.56 12.37
C PRO A 87 13.98 -5.31 11.13
N ALA A 88 14.34 -4.82 9.95
CA ALA A 88 14.03 -5.50 8.70
C ALA A 88 14.67 -6.89 8.71
N GLY A 89 13.84 -7.94 8.79
CA GLY A 89 14.28 -9.33 8.95
C GLY A 89 13.99 -9.95 10.32
N ALA A 90 13.46 -9.21 11.29
CA ALA A 90 12.85 -9.81 12.46
C ALA A 90 11.50 -10.42 12.06
N ALA A 91 11.55 -11.64 11.51
CA ALA A 91 10.43 -12.54 11.67
C ALA A 91 10.13 -12.59 13.17
N SER A 92 8.94 -12.14 13.57
CA SER A 92 8.47 -12.25 14.94
C SER A 92 8.40 -13.73 15.30
N GLY A 93 9.51 -14.26 15.82
CA GLY A 93 9.58 -15.54 16.49
C GLY A 93 8.89 -15.43 17.84
N LEU A 94 7.58 -15.15 17.83
CA LEU A 94 6.77 -15.41 19.00
C LEU A 94 6.76 -16.93 19.21
N PRO A 95 6.88 -17.41 20.46
CA PRO A 95 6.70 -18.83 20.74
C PRO A 95 5.34 -19.25 20.19
N ARG A 96 5.35 -20.22 19.28
CA ARG A 96 4.13 -20.77 18.69
C ARG A 96 3.32 -21.41 19.81
N ALA A 97 2.24 -20.75 20.22
CA ALA A 97 1.25 -21.32 21.12
C ALA A 97 0.80 -22.70 20.59
N PRO A 98 0.47 -23.65 21.48
CA PRO A 98 0.10 -25.01 21.09
C PRO A 98 -1.02 -24.98 20.04
N ARG A 99 -0.76 -25.63 18.91
CA ARG A 99 -1.62 -25.69 17.73
C ARG A 99 -2.78 -26.64 17.99
N SER A 100 -3.83 -26.19 18.66
CA SER A 100 -5.08 -26.98 18.70
C SER A 100 -6.35 -26.14 18.85
N ALA A 101 -6.26 -24.84 19.10
CA ALA A 101 -7.44 -23.97 19.16
C ALA A 101 -7.30 -22.83 18.14
N LYS A 102 -8.39 -22.54 17.42
CA LYS A 102 -8.52 -21.36 16.56
C LYS A 102 -8.50 -20.08 17.41
N ARG A 103 -8.00 -18.98 16.86
CA ARG A 103 -7.89 -17.68 17.54
C ARG A 103 -8.75 -16.61 16.85
N PRO A 104 -9.42 -15.69 17.59
CA PRO A 104 -9.58 -15.64 19.05
C PRO A 104 -10.46 -16.79 19.55
N THR A 105 -10.21 -17.21 20.80
CA THR A 105 -11.02 -18.24 21.47
C THR A 105 -12.32 -17.67 22.04
N ASP A 106 -12.31 -16.37 22.37
CA ASP A 106 -13.45 -15.67 22.93
C ASP A 106 -14.57 -15.52 21.89
N ALA A 107 -15.77 -15.99 22.22
CA ALA A 107 -16.97 -15.77 21.41
C ALA A 107 -17.64 -14.44 21.79
N ILE A 108 -18.07 -13.67 20.79
CA ILE A 108 -18.90 -12.48 20.99
C ILE A 108 -20.32 -12.91 21.35
N THR A 109 -20.85 -12.33 22.42
CA THR A 109 -22.24 -12.52 22.85
C THR A 109 -22.95 -11.17 22.89
N ASP A 110 -24.27 -11.17 23.05
CA ASP A 110 -25.04 -9.93 23.14
C ASP A 110 -24.63 -9.03 24.32
N ALA A 111 -24.05 -9.62 25.37
CA ALA A 111 -23.55 -8.93 26.56
C ALA A 111 -22.10 -8.42 26.43
N THR A 112 -21.39 -8.72 25.33
CA THR A 112 -20.00 -8.28 25.16
C THR A 112 -19.96 -6.75 24.97
N ASP A 113 -19.20 -6.08 25.84
CA ASP A 113 -19.00 -4.64 25.77
C ASP A 113 -18.18 -4.26 24.53
N CYS A 114 -18.39 -3.03 24.05
CA CYS A 114 -17.77 -2.55 22.82
C CYS A 114 -16.23 -2.54 22.85
N PRO A 115 -15.55 -2.08 23.92
CA PRO A 115 -14.10 -2.21 24.04
C PRO A 115 -13.60 -3.65 23.90
N THR A 116 -14.25 -4.61 24.57
CA THR A 116 -13.88 -6.03 24.47
C THR A 116 -14.13 -6.57 23.07
N TRP A 117 -15.24 -6.24 22.43
CA TRP A 117 -15.49 -6.67 21.04
C TRP A 117 -14.44 -6.12 20.08
N TRP A 118 -14.09 -4.83 20.18
CA TRP A 118 -13.00 -4.26 19.38
C TRP A 118 -11.68 -5.01 19.58
N ARG A 119 -11.33 -5.36 20.82
CA ARG A 119 -10.13 -6.17 21.11
C ARG A 119 -10.17 -7.54 20.42
N ILE A 120 -11.30 -8.25 20.52
CA ILE A 120 -11.46 -9.59 19.93
C ILE A 120 -11.45 -9.51 18.40
N TYR A 121 -12.07 -8.47 17.82
CA TYR A 121 -12.03 -8.20 16.38
C TYR A 121 -10.62 -7.90 15.87
N ASP A 122 -9.85 -7.08 16.60
CA ASP A 122 -8.45 -6.77 16.27
C ASP A 122 -7.59 -8.04 16.32
N GLU A 123 -7.85 -8.91 17.31
CA GLU A 123 -7.16 -10.19 17.46
C GLU A 123 -7.45 -11.15 16.30
N SER A 124 -8.71 -11.23 15.86
CA SER A 124 -9.10 -11.96 14.65
C SER A 124 -8.41 -11.40 13.41
N SER A 125 -8.46 -10.09 13.21
CA SER A 125 -7.81 -9.40 12.08
C SER A 125 -6.30 -9.65 12.03
N ALA A 126 -5.63 -9.62 13.19
CA ALA A 126 -4.21 -9.92 13.32
C ALA A 126 -3.90 -11.40 12.98
N CYS A 127 -4.77 -12.34 13.36
CA CYS A 127 -4.62 -13.75 13.00
C CYS A 127 -4.68 -13.98 11.49
N PHE A 128 -5.61 -13.32 10.79
CA PHE A 128 -5.75 -13.42 9.34
C PHE A 128 -4.67 -12.67 8.55
N GLY A 129 -3.97 -11.71 9.16
CA GLY A 129 -2.96 -10.87 8.51
C GLY A 129 -1.94 -11.62 7.65
N PRO A 130 -1.25 -12.66 8.17
CA PRO A 130 -0.27 -13.45 7.43
C PRO A 130 -0.84 -14.25 6.24
N PHE A 131 -2.17 -14.45 6.21
CA PHE A 131 -2.85 -15.23 5.17
C PHE A 131 -3.47 -14.37 4.06
N ARG A 132 -3.29 -13.05 4.13
CA ARG A 132 -3.73 -12.13 3.07
C ARG A 132 -2.89 -12.31 1.80
N THR A 133 -3.55 -12.37 0.65
CA THR A 133 -2.90 -12.38 -0.66
C THR A 133 -2.60 -10.96 -1.13
N THR A 134 -1.70 -10.82 -2.10
CA THR A 134 -1.39 -9.53 -2.73
C THR A 134 -2.58 -8.91 -3.47
N GLN A 135 -3.60 -9.71 -3.80
CA GLN A 135 -4.84 -9.28 -4.44
C GLN A 135 -5.96 -8.98 -3.43
N GLY A 136 -5.67 -9.00 -2.13
CA GLY A 136 -6.64 -8.67 -1.06
C GLY A 136 -7.53 -9.82 -0.60
N GLY A 137 -7.34 -11.04 -1.12
CA GLY A 137 -8.07 -12.23 -0.67
C GLY A 137 -7.46 -12.83 0.61
N ILE A 138 -8.20 -13.75 1.24
CA ILE A 138 -7.71 -14.58 2.35
C ILE A 138 -7.51 -16.01 1.86
N LYS A 139 -6.35 -16.60 2.16
CA LYS A 139 -6.09 -18.01 1.87
C LYS A 139 -7.03 -18.93 2.68
N PRO A 140 -7.59 -19.99 2.09
CA PRO A 140 -8.58 -20.84 2.76
C PRO A 140 -8.02 -21.53 4.03
N GLU A 141 -6.72 -21.83 4.07
CA GLU A 141 -6.07 -22.47 5.22
C GLU A 141 -6.02 -21.57 6.48
N ALA A 142 -6.33 -20.27 6.32
CA ALA A 142 -6.47 -19.35 7.43
C ALA A 142 -7.66 -19.73 8.31
N PHE A 143 -8.77 -20.18 7.73
CA PHE A 143 -10.00 -20.50 8.45
C PHE A 143 -9.86 -21.76 9.31
N ASP A 144 -8.85 -22.58 9.09
CA ASP A 144 -8.50 -23.69 9.97
C ASP A 144 -7.79 -23.23 11.25
N GLN A 145 -7.22 -22.02 11.24
CA GLN A 145 -6.38 -21.47 12.31
C GLN A 145 -6.99 -20.24 13.00
N CYS A 146 -7.85 -19.50 12.31
CA CYS A 146 -8.42 -18.23 12.76
C CYS A 146 -9.95 -18.29 12.76
N ASN A 147 -10.55 -17.69 13.79
CA ASN A 147 -11.98 -17.48 13.88
C ASN A 147 -12.32 -16.10 13.34
N GLU A 148 -13.24 -16.04 12.40
CA GLU A 148 -13.80 -14.78 11.92
C GLU A 148 -14.67 -14.13 13.00
N VAL A 149 -14.52 -12.82 13.16
CA VAL A 149 -15.29 -12.02 14.10
C VAL A 149 -15.88 -10.85 13.32
N ALA A 150 -17.20 -10.68 13.42
CA ALA A 150 -17.88 -9.59 12.72
C ALA A 150 -17.40 -8.22 13.22
N SER A 151 -17.40 -7.24 12.30
CA SER A 151 -17.06 -5.85 12.62
C SER A 151 -18.02 -5.31 13.69
N PRO A 152 -17.51 -4.73 14.79
CA PRO A 152 -18.32 -4.15 15.83
C PRO A 152 -18.98 -2.82 15.43
N GLU A 153 -18.63 -2.21 14.30
CA GLU A 153 -19.07 -0.85 13.91
C GLU A 153 -20.61 -0.69 13.90
N LEU A 154 -21.34 -1.73 13.50
CA LEU A 154 -22.81 -1.70 13.45
C LEU A 154 -23.46 -1.55 14.83
N LYS A 155 -22.87 -2.13 15.88
CA LYS A 155 -23.41 -2.09 17.26
C LYS A 155 -22.68 -1.08 18.15
N CYS A 156 -21.40 -0.85 17.89
CA CYS A 156 -20.52 -0.05 18.73
C CYS A 156 -20.17 1.32 18.13
N GLY A 157 -20.57 1.59 16.89
CA GLY A 157 -20.19 2.80 16.17
C GLY A 157 -18.71 2.81 15.75
N PRO A 158 -18.25 3.90 15.11
CA PRO A 158 -16.85 4.03 14.68
C PRO A 158 -15.90 4.03 15.88
N ARG A 159 -14.71 3.46 15.70
CA ARG A 159 -13.68 3.41 16.73
C ARG A 159 -13.30 4.83 17.16
N ARG A 160 -13.44 5.11 18.46
CA ARG A 160 -12.98 6.36 19.07
C ARG A 160 -11.54 6.14 19.52
N ASN A 161 -10.59 6.78 18.84
CA ASN A 161 -9.17 6.80 19.24
C ASN A 161 -8.95 7.75 20.41
#